data_AF-A0A0D2TS70-F1
#
_entry.id   AF-A0A0D2TS70-F1
#
_cell.length_a   1.000
_cell.length_b   1.000
_cell.length_c   1.000
_cell.angle_alpha   90.00
_cell.angle_beta   90.00
_cell.angle_gamma   90.00
#
_symmetry.space_group_name_H-M   'P 1'
#
loop_
_entity.id
_entity.type
_entity.pdbx_description
1 polymer ?
#
loop_
_entity_poly.entity_id
_entity_poly.type
_entity_poly.pdbx_seq_one_letter_code
_entity_poly.pdbx_strand_id
1 'polypeptide(L)' 'MEKALRVYAEMLRLVRRLPKDSRPYYAKYARENFVNYRDFDASDSKALDELFHRAYNHSLWVLNKVTR' A
#
# COMPACT_ATOMS: atom_id res chain seq x y z
N MET A 1 -5.28 10.15 13.14
CA MET A 1 -4.65 9.34 12.08
C MET A 1 -5.45 9.51 10.82
N GLU A 2 -4.97 10.33 9.88
CA GLU A 2 -5.59 10.53 8.57
C GLU A 2 -5.78 9.18 7.84
N LYS A 3 -6.89 9.04 7.11
CA LYS A 3 -7.27 7.79 6.42
C LYS A 3 -6.14 7.27 5.51
N ALA A 4 -5.38 8.18 4.89
CA ALA A 4 -4.25 7.84 4.02
C ALA A 4 -3.10 7.11 4.75
N LEU A 5 -2.76 7.54 5.98
CA LEU A 5 -1.74 6.86 6.80
C LEU A 5 -2.16 5.44 7.19
N ARG A 6 -3.47 5.17 7.30
CA ARG A 6 -3.98 3.81 7.54
C ARG A 6 -3.76 2.90 6.33
N VAL A 7 -4.03 3.40 5.11
CA VAL A 7 -3.82 2.62 3.87
C VAL A 7 -2.37 2.15 3.76
N TYR A 8 -1.40 3.06 3.95
CA TYR A 8 0.02 2.69 3.90
C TYR A 8 0.39 1.65 4.96
N ALA A 9 -0.13 1.79 6.18
CA ALA A 9 0.11 0.82 7.25
C ALA A 9 -0.45 -0.57 6.92
N GLU A 10 -1.65 -0.64 6.33
CA GLU A 10 -2.22 -1.91 5.88
C GLU A 10 -1.39 -2.55 4.75
N MET A 11 -0.87 -1.76 3.80
CA MET A 11 0.02 -2.28 2.75
C MET A 11 1.27 -2.93 3.36
N LEU A 12 1.90 -2.28 4.34
CA LEU A 12 3.05 -2.86 5.03
C LEU A 12 2.70 -4.13 5.82
N ARG A 13 1.50 -4.22 6.41
CA ARG A 13 1.03 -5.45 7.07
C ARG A 13 0.83 -6.58 6.07
N LEU A 14 0.35 -6.28 4.87
CA LEU A 14 0.22 -7.28 3.81
C LEU A 14 1.58 -7.82 3.37
N VAL A 15 2.58 -6.94 3.18
CA VAL A 15 3.96 -7.34 2.85
C VAL A 15 4.53 -8.29 3.90
N ARG A 16 4.17 -8.16 5.18
CA ARG A 16 4.64 -9.09 6.24
C ARG A 16 4.17 -10.54 6.06
N ARG A 17 3.16 -10.80 5.23
CA ARG A 17 2.70 -12.16 4.89
C ARG A 17 3.63 -12.89 3.91
N LEU A 18 4.51 -12.16 3.22
CA LEU A 18 5.48 -12.75 2.29
C LEU A 18 6.63 -13.48 3.01
N PRO A 19 7.35 -14.38 2.31
CA PRO A 19 8.61 -14.95 2.80
C PRO A 19 9.60 -13.86 3.26
N LYS A 20 10.35 -14.12 4.34
CA LYS A 20 11.22 -13.10 4.97
C LYS A 20 12.16 -12.41 4.00
N ASP A 21 12.77 -13.18 3.11
CA ASP A 21 13.82 -12.71 2.20
C ASP A 21 13.27 -11.81 1.08
N SER A 22 11.98 -11.92 0.75
CA SER A 22 11.36 -11.09 -0.28
C SER A 22 10.77 -9.79 0.27
N ARG A 23 10.44 -9.72 1.57
CA ARG A 23 9.82 -8.54 2.21
C ARG A 23 10.51 -7.20 1.92
N PRO A 24 11.87 -7.08 1.94
CA PRO A 24 12.52 -5.79 1.71
C PRO A 24 12.19 -5.19 0.34
N TYR A 25 12.14 -6.03 -0.70
CA TYR A 25 11.77 -5.61 -2.05
C TYR A 25 10.34 -5.05 -2.10
N TYR A 26 9.37 -5.80 -1.56
CA TYR A 26 7.97 -5.39 -1.60
C TYR A 26 7.68 -4.20 -0.67
N ALA A 27 8.36 -4.08 0.46
CA ALA A 27 8.26 -2.93 1.36
C ALA A 27 8.80 -1.65 0.71
N LYS A 28 9.91 -1.75 -0.03
CA LYS A 28 10.44 -0.65 -0.84
C LYS A 28 9.42 -0.22 -1.90
N TYR A 29 8.87 -1.16 -2.65
CA TYR A 29 7.85 -0.88 -3.67
C TYR A 29 6.61 -0.19 -3.07
N ALA A 30 6.13 -0.66 -1.92
CA ALA A 30 5.03 -0.01 -1.21
C ALA A 30 5.40 1.42 -0.79
N ARG A 31 6.61 1.64 -0.26
CA ARG A 31 7.07 3.00 0.09
C ARG A 31 7.07 3.92 -1.13
N GLU A 32 7.66 3.50 -2.24
CA GLU A 32 7.74 4.31 -3.47
C GLU A 32 6.35 4.65 -4.03
N ASN A 33 5.38 3.76 -3.88
CA ASN A 33 4.03 3.96 -4.39
C ASN A 33 3.12 4.76 -3.46
N PHE A 34 3.37 4.75 -2.15
CA PHE A 34 2.44 5.30 -1.16
C PHE A 34 3.00 6.45 -0.31
N VAL A 35 4.31 6.74 -0.37
CA VAL A 35 4.92 7.81 0.44
C VAL A 35 4.36 9.20 0.12
N ASN A 36 3.95 9.43 -1.12
CA ASN A 36 3.37 10.69 -1.59
C ASN A 36 1.99 10.99 -0.99
N TYR A 37 1.36 10.02 -0.33
CA TYR A 37 0.05 10.20 0.31
C TYR A 37 0.16 10.61 1.80
N ARG A 38 1.36 10.97 2.27
CA ARG A 38 1.57 11.44 3.65
C ARG A 38 1.04 12.84 3.90
N ASP A 39 1.13 13.72 2.89
CA ASP A 39 0.71 15.12 2.97
C ASP A 39 -0.59 15.34 2.18
N PHE A 40 -1.42 14.30 2.14
CA PHE A 40 -2.57 14.20 1.26
C PHE A 40 -3.81 14.89 1.84
N ASP A 41 -4.46 15.75 1.06
CA ASP A 41 -5.72 16.39 1.46
C ASP A 41 -6.89 15.39 1.41
N ALA A 42 -7.36 14.98 2.59
CA ALA A 42 -8.47 14.04 2.74
C ALA A 42 -9.84 14.58 2.26
N SER A 43 -9.92 15.84 1.84
CA SER A 43 -11.13 16.43 1.24
C SER A 43 -11.18 16.29 -0.30
N ASP A 44 -10.07 15.94 -0.97
CA ASP A 44 -10.05 15.65 -2.40
C ASP A 44 -10.53 14.22 -2.68
N SER A 45 -11.79 14.08 -3.08
CA SER A 45 -12.42 12.79 -3.38
C SER A 45 -11.77 12.05 -4.55
N LYS A 46 -11.32 12.75 -5.59
CA LYS A 46 -10.69 12.13 -6.77
C LYS A 46 -9.36 11.51 -6.38
N ALA A 47 -8.59 12.24 -5.61
CA ALA A 47 -7.28 11.77 -5.20
C ALA A 47 -7.39 10.62 -4.17
N LEU A 48 -8.48 10.56 -3.38
CA LEU A 48 -8.81 9.42 -2.51
C LEU A 48 -9.16 8.16 -3.33
N ASP A 49 -9.95 8.32 -4.40
CA ASP A 49 -10.27 7.21 -5.30
C ASP A 49 -9.01 6.65 -5.96
N GLU A 50 -8.09 7.51 -6.40
CA GLU A 50 -6.79 7.08 -6.95
C GLU A 50 -5.94 6.32 -5.92
N LEU A 51 -5.91 6.79 -4.66
CA LEU A 51 -5.22 6.11 -3.56
C LEU A 51 -5.81 4.71 -3.33
N PHE A 52 -7.13 4.60 -3.21
CA PHE A 52 -7.79 3.33 -2.96
C PHE A 52 -7.63 2.36 -4.13
N HIS A 53 -7.70 2.86 -5.37
CA HIS A 53 -7.48 2.05 -6.55
C HIS A 53 -6.04 1.50 -6.60
N ARG A 54 -5.04 2.33 -6.31
CA ARG A 54 -3.63 1.91 -6.21
C ARG A 54 -3.42 0.87 -5.10
N ALA A 55 -4.02 1.09 -3.93
CA ALA A 55 -3.95 0.18 -2.79
C ALA A 55 -4.58 -1.19 -3.11
N TYR A 56 -5.73 -1.19 -3.79
CA TYR A 56 -6.40 -2.40 -4.25
C TYR A 56 -5.52 -3.21 -5.20
N ASN A 57 -4.98 -2.57 -6.25
CA ASN A 57 -4.12 -3.23 -7.23
C ASN A 57 -2.82 -3.79 -6.60
N HIS A 58 -2.19 -3.01 -5.70
CA HIS A 58 -1.02 -3.47 -4.97
C HIS A 58 -1.34 -4.68 -4.08
N SER A 59 -2.51 -4.67 -3.43
CA SER A 59 -2.94 -5.77 -2.58
C SER A 59 -3.13 -7.07 -3.36
N LEU A 60 -3.80 -7.01 -4.52
CA LEU A 60 -3.94 -8.16 -5.41
C LEU A 60 -2.59 -8.69 -5.87
N TRP A 61 -1.69 -7.79 -6.26
CA TRP A 61 -0.35 -8.18 -6.69
C TRP A 61 0.42 -8.91 -5.61
N VAL A 62 0.43 -8.40 -4.36
CA VAL A 62 1.10 -9.06 -3.23
C VAL A 62 0.42 -10.37 -2.85
N LEU A 63 -0.92 -10.40 -2.80
CA LEU A 63 -1.67 -11.62 -2.47
C LEU A 63 -1.36 -12.75 -3.46
N ASN A 64 -1.31 -12.46 -4.76
CA ASN A 64 -0.92 -13.42 -5.80
C ASN A 64 0.49 -14.01 -5.64
N LYS A 65 1.36 -13.41 -4.80
CA LYS A 65 2.68 -13.96 -4.44
C LYS A 65 2.67 -14.82 -3.17
N VAL A 66 1.62 -14.69 -2.35
CA VAL A 66 1.46 -15.47 -1.10
C VAL A 66 0.64 -16.74 -1.35
N THR A 67 -0.34 -16.70 -2.26
CA THR A 67 -1.20 -17.85 -2.61
C THR A 67 -0.65 -18.76 -3.71
N ARG A 68 0.58 -18.53 -4.16
CA ARG A 68 1.35 -19.45 -5.04
C ARG A 68 2.47 -20.08 -4.24
#